data_AF-A0A9E1ZNS8-F1
#
_entry.id   AF-A0A9E1ZNS8-F1
#
_cell.length_a   1.000
_cell.length_b   1.000
_cell.length_c   1.000
_cell.angle_alpha   90.00
_cell.angle_beta   90.00
_cell.angle_gamma   90.00
#
_symmetry.space_group_name_H-M   'P 1'
#
loop_
_entity.id
_entity.type
_entity.pdbx_description
1 polymer ?
#
loop_
_entity_poly.entity_id
_entity_poly.type
_entity_poly.pdbx_seq_one_letter_code
_entity_poly.pdbx_strand_id
1 'polypeptide(L)'
;MSAVEMAGKPATPDMLTNIPRLVSDYYTIHPDADKIEQSVSFGTSGHRGSSANGSFNEDHIAAICQAICKYRNEQDITGPLFIGKDTHALSE
;
A
#
# COMPACT_ATOMS: atom_id res chain seq x y z
N MET A 1 1.48 -32.29 6.16
CA MET A 1 2.44 -31.75 7.14
C MET A 1 2.49 -30.25 6.92
N SER A 2 2.23 -29.44 7.97
CA SER A 2 2.45 -28.00 7.87
C SER A 2 3.93 -27.74 7.61
N ALA A 3 4.27 -27.00 6.56
CA ALA A 3 5.65 -26.71 6.18
C ALA A 3 6.37 -25.76 7.15
N VAL A 4 5.67 -25.22 8.16
CA VAL A 4 6.21 -24.25 9.13
C VAL A 4 5.81 -24.64 10.55
N GLU A 5 6.79 -24.68 11.46
CA GLU A 5 6.67 -25.12 12.86
C GLU A 5 5.64 -24.34 13.69
N MET A 6 5.38 -23.08 13.32
CA MET A 6 4.49 -22.16 14.02
C MET A 6 3.12 -21.98 13.36
N ALA A 7 2.81 -22.71 12.28
CA ALA A 7 1.52 -22.57 11.62
C ALA A 7 0.35 -22.92 12.55
N GLY A 8 -0.65 -22.03 12.61
CA GLY A 8 -1.84 -22.18 13.45
C GLY A 8 -1.65 -21.87 14.94
N LYS A 9 -0.44 -21.47 15.37
CA LYS A 9 -0.17 -21.01 16.74
C LYS A 9 -0.33 -19.48 16.83
N PRO A 10 -0.61 -18.91 18.03
CA PRO A 10 -0.62 -17.47 18.23
C PRO A 10 0.71 -16.82 17.85
N ALA A 11 0.66 -15.60 17.30
CA ALA A 11 1.85 -14.82 17.00
C ALA A 11 2.60 -14.45 18.29
N THR A 12 3.93 -14.52 18.24
CA THR A 12 4.80 -14.06 19.33
C THR A 12 5.11 -12.57 19.17
N PRO A 13 5.52 -11.86 20.24
CA PRO A 13 5.79 -10.42 20.17
C PRO A 13 6.84 -10.01 19.14
N ASP A 14 7.84 -10.85 18.88
CA ASP A 14 8.91 -10.64 17.89
C ASP A 14 8.44 -10.73 16.44
N MET A 15 7.26 -11.33 16.19
CA MET A 15 6.63 -11.38 14.87
C MET A 15 5.84 -10.09 14.55
N LEU A 16 5.60 -9.23 15.54
CA LEU A 16 4.73 -8.06 15.39
C LEU A 16 5.48 -6.90 14.72
N THR A 17 4.77 -6.20 13.83
CA THR A 17 5.31 -5.02 13.14
C THR A 17 5.30 -3.79 14.07
N ASN A 18 6.36 -2.99 14.01
CA ASN A 18 6.38 -1.67 14.65
C ASN A 18 5.53 -0.68 13.83
N ILE A 19 4.27 -0.50 14.24
CA ILE A 19 3.30 0.32 13.52
C ILE A 19 3.72 1.81 13.40
N PRO A 20 4.16 2.49 14.47
CA PRO A 20 4.62 3.88 14.35
C PRO A 20 5.74 4.06 13.32
N ARG A 21 6.70 3.12 13.28
CA ARG A 21 7.76 3.16 12.27
C ARG A 21 7.21 2.95 10.86
N LEU A 22 6.33 1.97 10.67
CA LEU A 22 5.74 1.68 9.35
C LEU A 22 4.97 2.90 8.79
N VAL A 23 4.21 3.59 9.66
CA VAL A 23 3.48 4.81 9.30
C VAL A 23 4.45 5.97 9.03
N SER A 24 5.52 6.11 9.81
CA SER A 24 6.56 7.12 9.52
C SER A 24 7.22 6.86 8.17
N ASP A 25 7.60 5.61 7.89
CA ASP A 25 8.26 5.20 6.65
C ASP A 25 7.41 5.57 5.42
N TYR A 26 6.07 5.55 5.53
CA TYR A 26 5.16 5.92 4.44
C TYR A 26 5.39 7.36 3.94
N TYR A 27 5.68 8.29 4.86
CA TYR A 27 5.92 9.70 4.53
C TYR A 27 7.40 10.01 4.29
N THR A 28 8.32 9.30 4.95
CA THR A 28 9.74 9.66 4.93
C THR A 28 10.56 8.91 3.88
N ILE A 29 10.05 7.78 3.37
CA ILE A 29 10.69 7.02 2.30
C ILE A 29 9.98 7.35 0.98
N HIS A 30 10.75 7.80 0.00
CA HIS A 30 10.30 8.03 -1.37
C HIS A 30 10.80 6.89 -2.28
N PRO A 31 9.96 6.35 -3.19
CA PRO A 31 10.38 5.36 -4.16
C PRO A 31 11.48 5.88 -5.08
N ASP A 32 12.42 5.00 -5.38
CA ASP A 32 13.48 5.19 -6.36
C ASP A 32 12.96 4.80 -7.74
N ALA A 33 12.89 5.77 -8.66
CA ALA A 33 12.38 5.57 -10.01
C ALA A 33 13.21 4.58 -10.86
N ASP A 34 14.48 4.35 -10.49
CA ASP A 34 15.34 3.38 -11.17
C ASP A 34 15.10 1.93 -10.69
N LYS A 35 14.30 1.74 -9.63
CA LYS A 35 13.97 0.43 -9.06
C LYS A 35 12.55 0.00 -9.45
N ILE A 36 12.45 -1.01 -10.31
CA ILE A 36 11.16 -1.50 -10.81
C ILE A 36 10.27 -2.06 -9.68
N GLU A 37 10.87 -2.61 -8.63
CA GLU A 37 10.18 -3.12 -7.45
C GLU A 37 9.55 -2.03 -6.58
N GLN A 38 9.94 -0.76 -6.77
CA GLN A 38 9.37 0.42 -6.13
C GLN A 38 8.45 1.20 -7.07
N SER A 39 8.18 0.67 -8.27
CA SER A 39 7.23 1.26 -9.20
C SER A 39 5.79 0.89 -8.85
N VAL A 40 4.84 1.74 -9.24
CA VAL A 40 3.41 1.41 -9.17
C VAL A 40 3.13 0.20 -10.08
N SER A 41 2.57 -0.85 -9.48
CA SER A 41 1.99 -2.00 -10.18
C SER A 41 0.52 -2.10 -9.83
N PHE A 42 -0.36 -1.62 -10.70
CA PHE A 42 -1.81 -1.55 -10.48
C PHE A 42 -2.54 -2.62 -11.28
N GLY A 43 -2.74 -3.80 -10.67
CA GLY A 43 -3.32 -4.98 -11.31
C GLY A 43 -4.82 -5.15 -11.04
N THR A 44 -5.32 -6.38 -11.19
CA THR A 44 -6.74 -6.73 -10.93
C THR A 44 -7.18 -6.44 -9.49
N SER A 45 -6.25 -6.46 -8.54
CA SER A 45 -6.48 -6.15 -7.11
C SER A 45 -5.85 -4.82 -6.68
N GLY A 46 -5.66 -3.90 -7.64
CA GLY A 46 -5.00 -2.61 -7.40
C GLY A 46 -3.49 -2.74 -7.20
N HIS A 47 -2.91 -1.72 -6.55
CA HIS A 47 -1.52 -1.70 -6.14
C HIS A 47 -1.37 -2.09 -4.67
N ARG A 48 -0.31 -2.86 -4.37
CA ARG A 48 0.00 -3.37 -3.03
C ARG A 48 1.50 -3.31 -2.81
N GLY A 49 1.89 -3.08 -1.56
CA GLY A 49 3.29 -3.03 -1.15
C GLY A 49 3.42 -2.77 0.34
N SER A 50 4.59 -2.28 0.74
CA SER A 50 4.89 -1.84 2.11
C SER A 50 5.71 -0.55 2.07
N SER A 51 5.49 0.33 3.02
CA SER A 51 6.29 1.55 3.14
C SER A 51 7.75 1.27 3.48
N ALA A 52 8.01 0.20 4.24
CA ALA A 52 9.33 -0.16 4.73
C ALA A 52 10.35 -0.52 3.63
N ASN A 53 9.87 -0.92 2.45
CA ASN A 53 10.72 -1.24 1.29
C ASN A 53 10.52 -0.26 0.13
N GLY A 54 9.80 0.85 0.33
CA GLY A 54 9.59 1.85 -0.69
C GLY A 54 8.60 1.45 -1.78
N SER A 55 7.70 0.47 -1.55
CA SER A 55 6.73 0.00 -2.55
C SER A 55 5.27 0.38 -2.23
N PHE A 56 5.04 1.14 -1.15
CA PHE A 56 3.73 1.67 -0.77
C PHE A 56 3.92 2.89 0.15
N ASN A 57 4.10 4.05 -0.46
CA ASN A 57 4.46 5.31 0.18
C ASN A 57 3.63 6.46 -0.41
N GLU A 58 3.70 7.64 0.19
CA GLU A 58 2.87 8.80 -0.20
C GLU A 58 2.87 9.07 -1.71
N ASP A 59 4.03 9.02 -2.36
CA ASP A 59 4.17 9.26 -3.80
C ASP A 59 3.36 8.27 -4.65
N HIS A 60 3.28 7.01 -4.24
CA HIS A 60 2.50 5.99 -4.95
C HIS A 60 1.01 6.32 -4.90
N ILE A 61 0.51 6.66 -3.71
CA ILE A 61 -0.91 6.93 -3.50
C ILE A 61 -1.30 8.24 -4.19
N ALA A 62 -0.46 9.27 -4.10
CA ALA A 62 -0.67 10.52 -4.83
C ALA A 62 -0.74 10.29 -6.34
N ALA A 63 0.20 9.53 -6.91
CA ALA A 63 0.21 9.20 -8.33
C ALA A 63 -1.02 8.39 -8.77
N ILE A 64 -1.42 7.39 -7.99
CA ILE A 64 -2.60 6.55 -8.26
C ILE A 64 -3.89 7.38 -8.18
N CYS A 65 -4.04 8.21 -7.13
CA CYS A 65 -5.19 9.09 -6.97
C CYS A 65 -5.33 10.05 -8.15
N GLN A 66 -4.22 10.68 -8.57
CA GLN A 66 -4.22 11.56 -9.72
C GLN A 66 -4.60 10.83 -11.01
N ALA A 67 -4.09 9.62 -11.22
CA ALA A 67 -4.43 8.79 -12.39
C ALA A 67 -5.93 8.43 -12.42
N ILE A 68 -6.51 8.05 -11.27
CA ILE A 68 -7.95 7.76 -11.15
C ILE A 68 -8.79 9.01 -11.40
N CYS A 69 -8.43 10.16 -10.82
CA CYS A 69 -9.12 11.43 -11.06
C CYS A 69 -9.12 11.80 -12.54
N LYS A 70 -7.97 11.68 -13.21
CA LYS A 70 -7.84 11.93 -14.65
C LYS A 70 -8.72 10.98 -15.47
N TYR A 71 -8.65 9.68 -15.20
CA TYR A 71 -9.46 8.68 -15.89
C TYR A 71 -10.96 8.95 -15.73
N ARG A 72 -11.42 9.22 -14.51
CA ARG A 72 -12.83 9.56 -14.26
C ARG A 72 -13.29 10.77 -15.05
N ASN A 73 -12.44 11.80 -15.14
CA ASN A 73 -12.74 12.99 -15.94
C ASN A 73 -12.81 12.67 -17.44
N GLU A 74 -11.88 11.88 -17.98
CA GLU A 74 -11.90 11.44 -19.38
C GLU A 74 -13.10 10.55 -19.73
N GLN A 75 -13.72 9.93 -18.73
CA GLN A 75 -14.93 9.10 -18.89
C GLN A 75 -16.21 9.83 -18.48
N ASP A 76 -16.18 11.15 -18.26
CA ASP A 76 -17.32 11.98 -17.84
C ASP A 76 -18.03 11.48 -16.56
N ILE A 77 -17.30 10.83 -15.63
CA ILE A 77 -17.84 10.31 -14.37
C ILE A 77 -17.85 11.41 -13.31
N THR A 78 -18.93 12.18 -13.26
CA THR A 78 -19.05 13.39 -12.43
C THR A 78 -19.71 13.20 -11.06
N GLY A 79 -20.26 12.01 -10.78
CA GLY A 79 -20.86 11.70 -9.49
C GLY A 79 -19.87 11.64 -8.32
N PRO A 80 -20.36 11.42 -7.09
CA PRO A 80 -19.50 11.26 -5.92
C PRO A 80 -18.64 10.00 -6.03
N LEU A 81 -17.47 10.02 -5.39
CA LEU A 81 -16.59 8.86 -5.23
C LEU A 81 -16.65 8.38 -3.78
N PHE A 82 -17.12 7.15 -3.59
CA PHE A 82 -17.11 6.51 -2.28
C PHE A 82 -15.75 5.85 -2.05
N ILE A 83 -15.09 6.20 -0.95
CA ILE A 83 -13.79 5.66 -0.55
C ILE A 83 -13.97 4.92 0.77
N GLY A 84 -13.56 3.65 0.78
CA GLY A 84 -13.52 2.81 1.97
C GLY A 84 -12.12 2.29 2.20
N LYS A 85 -11.78 2.03 3.46
CA LYS A 85 -10.50 1.48 3.88
C LYS A 85 -10.70 0.31 4.83
N ASP A 86 -9.73 -0.59 4.89
CA ASP A 86 -9.71 -1.69 5.86
C ASP A 86 -8.96 -1.31 7.14
N THR A 87 -8.54 -2.30 7.93
CA THR A 87 -7.88 -2.12 9.23
C THR A 87 -6.35 -2.23 9.17
N HIS A 88 -5.73 -2.29 7.99
CA HIS A 88 -4.26 -2.25 7.91
C HIS A 88 -3.74 -0.85 8.26
N ALA A 89 -2.55 -0.79 8.87
CA ALA A 89 -1.99 0.48 9.33
C ALA A 89 -1.73 1.49 8.19
N LEU A 90 -1.31 1.01 7.01
CA LEU A 90 -1.07 1.86 5.84
C LEU A 90 -2.35 2.24 5.08
N SER A 91 -3.51 1.80 5.58
CA SER A 91 -4.81 2.23 5.07
C SER A 91 -5.30 3.53 5.73
N GLU A 92 -4.75 3.91 6.90
CA GLU A 92 -4.96 5.22 7.53
C GLU A 92 -4.22 6.34 6.81
#